data_AF-A0A1G0WDH7-F1
#
_entry.id   AF-A0A1G0WDH7-F1
#
_cell.length_a   1.000
_cell.length_b   1.000
_cell.length_c   1.000
_cell.angle_alpha   90.00
_cell.angle_beta   90.00
_cell.angle_gamma   90.00
#
_symmetry.space_group_name_H-M   'P 1'
#
loop_
_entity.id
_entity.type
_entity.pdbx_description
1 polymer ?
#
loop_
_entity_poly.entity_id
_entity_poly.type
_entity_poly.pdbx_seq_one_letter_code
_entity_poly.pdbx_strand_id
1 'polypeptide(L)'
;MIKYNNACPDAAERIIKMAEQQQQHRTELENKVITQQIKESQRGQIFGFILGLIGLLGSIILIYSGKEIGGSILGGGSLTLLVSLFVLGKKAQKKSLEEKSNKDNSGQ
;
A
#
# COMPACT_ATOMS: atom_id res chain seq x y z
N MET A 1 21.34 -35.76 -12.07
CA MET A 1 21.99 -34.73 -12.91
C MET A 1 22.80 -35.30 -14.08
N ILE A 2 23.41 -36.49 -13.96
CA ILE A 2 24.31 -37.06 -15.00
C ILE A 2 23.61 -37.44 -16.34
N LYS A 3 22.30 -37.74 -16.33
CA LYS A 3 21.57 -38.18 -17.54
C LYS A 3 21.23 -37.07 -18.55
N TYR A 4 21.23 -35.79 -18.14
CA TYR A 4 20.91 -34.67 -19.03
C TYR A 4 22.12 -34.16 -19.83
N ASN A 5 23.33 -34.28 -19.27
CA ASN A 5 24.55 -33.78 -19.91
C ASN A 5 25.01 -34.61 -21.12
N ASN A 6 24.43 -35.80 -21.32
CA ASN A 6 24.77 -36.70 -22.42
C ASN A 6 23.98 -36.43 -23.72
N ALA A 7 22.88 -35.65 -23.66
CA ALA A 7 22.06 -35.32 -24.83
C ALA A 7 22.43 -33.95 -25.44
N CYS A 8 22.92 -33.02 -24.62
CA CYS A 8 23.45 -31.73 -25.05
C CYS A 8 24.37 -31.20 -23.93
N PRO A 9 25.70 -31.10 -24.16
CA PRO A 9 26.62 -30.59 -23.15
C PRO A 9 26.21 -29.16 -22.76
N ASP A 10 26.37 -28.80 -21.48
CA ASP A 10 26.07 -27.46 -20.93
C ASP A 10 24.57 -27.12 -20.74
N ALA A 11 23.64 -27.99 -21.16
CA ALA A 11 22.20 -27.73 -21.06
C ALA A 11 21.70 -27.62 -19.61
N ALA A 12 22.21 -28.44 -18.69
CA ALA A 12 21.83 -28.39 -17.28
C ALA A 12 22.28 -27.07 -16.62
N GLU A 13 23.49 -26.60 -16.94
CA GLU A 13 24.06 -25.37 -16.39
C GLU A 13 23.34 -24.12 -16.93
N ARG A 14 22.98 -24.11 -18.21
CA ARG A 14 22.12 -23.09 -18.80
C ARG A 14 20.73 -23.03 -18.15
N ILE A 15 20.11 -24.18 -17.84
CA ILE A 15 18.80 -24.21 -17.17
C ILE A 15 18.89 -23.66 -15.74
N ILE A 16 19.93 -24.03 -15.00
CA ILE A 16 20.17 -23.52 -13.64
C ILE A 16 20.37 -22.00 -13.70
N LYS A 17 21.20 -21.51 -14.61
CA LYS A 17 21.45 -20.07 -14.79
C LYS A 17 20.18 -19.30 -15.19
N MET A 18 19.36 -19.87 -16.08
CA MET A 18 18.06 -19.27 -16.43
C MET A 18 17.10 -19.24 -15.23
N ALA A 19 17.08 -20.30 -14.41
CA ALA A 19 16.25 -20.35 -13.21
C ALA A 19 16.70 -19.30 -12.16
N GLU A 20 18.00 -19.16 -11.94
CA GLU A 20 18.57 -18.13 -11.05
C GLU A 20 18.25 -16.72 -11.53
N GLN A 21 18.39 -16.44 -12.83
CA GLN A 21 18.04 -15.14 -13.41
C GLN A 21 16.54 -14.84 -13.26
N GLN A 22 15.68 -15.84 -13.46
CA GLN A 22 14.24 -15.68 -13.30
C GLN A 22 13.85 -15.47 -11.82
N GLN A 23 14.53 -16.14 -10.89
CA GLN A 23 14.35 -15.95 -9.46
C GLN A 23 14.81 -14.56 -9.01
N GLN A 24 16.00 -14.11 -9.44
CA GLN A 24 16.51 -12.77 -9.17
C GLN A 24 15.56 -11.69 -9.69
N HIS A 25 15.08 -11.84 -10.93
CA HIS A 25 14.13 -10.89 -11.51
C HIS A 25 12.81 -10.82 -10.73
N ARG A 26 12.28 -11.97 -10.28
CA ARG A 26 11.08 -11.99 -9.41
C ARG A 26 11.32 -11.28 -8.09
N THR A 27 12.43 -11.57 -7.43
CA THR A 27 12.79 -10.94 -6.15
C THR A 27 12.96 -9.43 -6.31
N GLU A 28 13.58 -8.96 -7.39
CA GLU A 28 13.70 -7.52 -7.68
C GLU A 28 12.34 -6.85 -7.87
N LEU A 29 11.42 -7.49 -8.61
CA LEU A 29 10.07 -6.98 -8.81
C LEU A 29 9.27 -6.93 -7.51
N GLU A 30 9.33 -7.99 -6.69
CA GLU A 30 8.68 -8.05 -5.38
C GLU A 30 9.19 -6.94 -4.46
N ASN A 31 10.51 -6.76 -4.37
CA ASN A 31 11.12 -5.69 -3.58
C ASN A 31 10.68 -4.30 -4.06
N LYS A 32 10.63 -4.08 -5.38
CA LYS A 32 10.17 -2.82 -5.97
C LYS A 32 8.70 -2.54 -5.65
N VAL A 33 7.83 -3.56 -5.76
CA VAL A 33 6.40 -3.44 -5.46
C VAL A 33 6.19 -3.12 -3.97
N ILE A 34 6.84 -3.84 -3.06
CA ILE A 34 6.73 -3.60 -1.61
C ILE A 34 7.21 -2.19 -1.28
N THR A 35 8.37 -1.78 -1.82
CA THR A 35 8.92 -0.44 -1.59
C THR A 35 7.98 0.65 -2.10
N GLN A 36 7.35 0.45 -3.26
CA GLN A 36 6.38 1.41 -3.80
C GLN A 36 5.10 1.46 -2.96
N GLN A 37 4.55 0.33 -2.53
CA GLN A 37 3.38 0.29 -1.65
C GLN A 37 3.63 1.03 -0.33
N ILE A 38 4.81 0.86 0.27
CA ILE A 38 5.19 1.59 1.49
C ILE A 38 5.23 3.10 1.23
N LYS A 39 5.81 3.52 0.10
CA LYS A 39 5.90 4.95 -0.26
C LYS A 39 4.54 5.56 -0.53
N GLU A 40 3.64 4.86 -1.22
CA GLU A 40 2.28 5.35 -1.47
C GLU A 40 1.48 5.48 -0.16
N SER A 41 1.60 4.50 0.73
CA SER A 41 0.97 4.55 2.06
C SER A 41 1.47 5.74 2.88
N GLN A 42 2.80 5.97 2.91
CA GLN A 42 3.39 7.10 3.63
C GLN A 42 2.94 8.45 3.04
N ARG A 43 2.91 8.58 1.71
CA ARG A 43 2.42 9.80 1.04
C ARG A 43 0.97 10.10 1.39
N GLY A 44 0.11 9.09 1.37
CA GLY A 44 -1.29 9.25 1.77
C GLY A 44 -1.45 9.76 3.20
N GLN A 45 -0.63 9.24 4.13
CA GLN A 45 -0.64 9.68 5.53
C GLN A 45 -0.14 11.13 5.69
N ILE A 46 0.91 11.53 4.95
CA ILE A 46 1.39 12.92 4.93
C ILE A 46 0.29 13.87 4.42
N PHE A 47 -0.37 13.54 3.30
CA PHE A 47 -1.42 14.41 2.76
C PHE A 47 -2.62 14.51 3.72
N GLY A 48 -3.02 13.38 4.33
CA GLY A 48 -4.06 13.38 5.36
C GLY A 48 -3.71 14.24 6.57
N PHE A 49 -2.45 14.20 7.02
CA PHE A 49 -1.96 15.03 8.12
C PHE A 49 -2.00 16.53 7.76
N ILE A 50 -1.51 16.90 6.58
CA ILE A 50 -1.51 18.31 6.12
C ILE A 50 -2.95 18.84 6.02
N LEU A 51 -3.87 18.09 5.41
CA LEU A 51 -5.28 18.49 5.30
C LEU A 51 -5.95 18.61 6.68
N GLY A 52 -5.66 17.68 7.59
CA GLY A 52 -6.12 17.77 8.98
C GLY A 52 -5.61 19.01 9.69
N LEU A 53 -4.32 19.34 9.52
CA LEU A 53 -3.72 20.53 10.11
C LEU A 53 -4.37 21.82 9.58
N ILE A 54 -4.59 21.91 8.27
CA ILE A 54 -5.26 23.06 7.64
C ILE A 54 -6.70 23.21 8.15
N GLY A 55 -7.46 22.10 8.23
CA GLY A 55 -8.83 22.12 8.75
C GLY A 55 -8.90 22.56 10.21
N LEU A 56 -7.95 22.11 11.02
CA LEU A 56 -7.88 22.43 12.45
C LEU A 56 -7.49 23.91 12.67
N LEU A 57 -6.48 24.41 11.95
CA LEU A 57 -6.11 25.83 11.98
C LEU A 57 -7.25 26.72 11.46
N GLY A 58 -7.90 26.33 10.36
CA GLY A 58 -9.05 27.05 9.81
C GLY A 58 -10.22 27.11 10.80
N SER A 59 -10.50 26.00 11.50
CA SER A 59 -11.51 25.94 12.55
C SER A 59 -11.18 26.90 13.70
N ILE A 60 -9.93 26.91 14.19
CA ILE A 60 -9.49 27.83 15.25
C ILE A 60 -9.69 29.29 14.83
N ILE A 61 -9.23 29.69 13.65
CA ILE A 61 -9.37 31.06 13.13
C ILE A 61 -10.84 31.47 13.04
N LEU A 62 -11.71 30.55 12.63
CA LEU A 62 -13.14 30.79 12.46
C LEU A 62 -13.86 30.97 13.81
N ILE A 63 -13.46 30.19 14.83
CA ILE A 63 -13.94 30.36 16.21
C ILE A 63 -13.49 31.73 16.76
N TYR A 64 -12.21 32.08 16.59
CA TYR A 64 -11.70 33.39 17.02
C TYR A 64 -12.38 34.59 16.34
N SER A 65 -12.87 34.41 15.11
CA SER A 65 -13.60 35.44 14.37
C SER A 65 -15.08 35.56 14.78
N GLY A 66 -15.51 34.87 15.85
CA GLY A 66 -16.88 34.90 16.37
C GLY A 66 -17.87 33.99 15.63
N LYS A 67 -17.41 33.17 14.68
CA LYS A 67 -18.25 32.21 13.95
C LYS A 67 -18.16 30.82 14.58
N GLU A 68 -18.50 30.71 15.86
CA GLU A 68 -18.36 29.48 16.65
C GLU A 68 -19.07 28.26 16.03
N ILE A 69 -20.28 28.44 15.49
CA ILE A 69 -21.05 27.36 14.84
C ILE A 69 -20.30 26.86 13.59
N GLY A 70 -19.83 27.78 12.75
CA GLY A 70 -19.08 27.45 11.54
C GLY A 70 -17.75 26.78 11.87
N GLY A 71 -17.04 27.28 12.89
CA GLY A 71 -15.79 26.72 13.38
C GLY A 71 -15.96 25.30 13.94
N SER A 72 -17.04 25.06 14.68
CA SER A 72 -17.36 23.76 15.28
C SER A 72 -17.73 22.72 14.21
N ILE A 73 -18.55 23.10 13.22
CA ILE A 73 -18.90 22.21 12.09
C ILE A 73 -17.64 21.88 11.27
N LEU A 74 -16.79 22.86 11.02
CA LEU A 74 -15.58 22.67 10.22
C LEU A 74 -14.55 21.80 10.97
N GLY A 75 -14.34 22.06 12.26
CA GLY A 75 -13.45 21.27 13.11
C GLY A 75 -13.96 19.84 13.35
N GLY A 76 -15.21 19.70 13.79
CA GLY A 76 -15.82 18.39 14.03
C GLY A 76 -16.03 17.59 12.74
N GLY A 77 -16.43 18.26 11.66
CA GLY A 77 -16.62 17.66 10.35
C GLY A 77 -15.31 17.18 9.72
N SER A 78 -14.23 17.97 9.79
CA SER A 78 -12.92 17.55 9.29
C SER A 78 -12.35 16.36 10.06
N LEU A 79 -12.48 16.33 11.40
CA LEU A 79 -12.07 15.19 12.21
C LEU A 79 -12.88 13.93 11.89
N THR A 80 -14.21 14.05 11.83
CA THR A 80 -15.11 12.93 11.52
C THR A 80 -14.83 12.36 10.13
N LEU A 81 -14.59 13.24 9.15
CA LEU A 81 -14.24 12.85 7.79
C LEU A 81 -12.91 12.10 7.74
N LEU A 82 -11.86 12.61 8.39
CA LEU A 82 -10.55 11.95 8.43
C LEU A 82 -10.62 10.58 9.10
N VAL A 83 -11.30 10.47 10.24
CA VAL A 83 -11.51 9.19 10.93
C VAL A 83 -12.25 8.21 10.02
N SER A 84 -13.31 8.67 9.36
CA SER A 84 -14.08 7.84 8.43
C SER A 84 -13.21 7.33 7.28
N LEU A 85 -12.43 8.20 6.62
CA LEU A 85 -11.53 7.81 5.55
C LEU A 85 -10.47 6.81 6.01
N PHE A 86 -9.93 6.97 7.23
CA PHE A 86 -8.95 6.06 7.79
C PHE A 86 -9.54 4.67 8.07
N VAL A 87 -10.76 4.61 8.63
CA VAL A 87 -11.49 3.36 8.87
C VAL A 87 -11.84 2.67 7.55
N LEU A 88 -12.35 3.42 6.56
CA LEU A 88 -12.66 2.89 5.23
C LEU A 88 -11.40 2.36 4.54
N GLY A 89 -10.28 3.09 4.61
CA GLY A 89 -8.99 2.66 4.08
C GLY A 89 -8.50 1.36 4.72
N LYS A 90 -8.61 1.24 6.05
CA LYS A 90 -8.25 0.00 6.78
C LYS A 90 -9.15 -1.17 6.39
N LYS A 91 -10.46 -0.95 6.22
CA LYS A 91 -11.40 -1.98 5.78
C LYS A 91 -11.11 -2.43 4.35
N ALA A 92 -10.80 -1.50 3.45
CA ALA A 92 -10.41 -1.82 2.07
C ALA A 92 -9.13 -2.66 2.00
N GLN A 93 -8.11 -2.31 2.81
CA GLN A 93 -6.90 -3.14 2.93
C GLN A 93 -7.19 -4.54 3.48
N LYS A 94 -8.04 -4.68 4.50
CA LYS A 94 -8.40 -6.00 5.02
C LYS A 94 -9.11 -6.86 3.96
N LYS A 95 -10.02 -6.27 3.19
CA LYS A 95 -10.75 -6.98 2.12
C LYS A 95 -9.82 -7.47 1.01
N SER A 96 -8.84 -6.66 0.58
CA SER A 96 -7.89 -7.06 -0.47
C SER A 96 -6.95 -8.18 -0.03
N LEU A 97 -6.64 -8.26 1.28
CA LEU A 97 -5.87 -9.35 1.87
C LEU A 97 -6.69 -10.65 1.95
N GLU A 98 -7.96 -10.55 2.35
CA GLU A 98 -8.90 -11.68 2.39
C GLU A 98 -9.18 -12.25 0.99
N GLU A 99 -9.38 -11.39 -0.01
CA GLU A 99 -9.59 -11.81 -1.40
C GLU A 99 -8.36 -12.53 -1.98
N LYS A 100 -7.14 -12.05 -1.70
CA LYS A 100 -5.91 -12.75 -2.09
C LYS A 100 -5.79 -14.12 -1.44
N SER A 101 -6.05 -14.21 -0.13
CA SER A 101 -6.01 -15.47 0.61
C SER A 101 -7.05 -16.48 0.11
N ASN A 102 -8.26 -16.03 -0.22
CA ASN A 102 -9.31 -16.91 -0.74
C ASN A 102 -9.00 -17.40 -2.17
N LYS A 103 -8.39 -16.55 -3.00
CA LYS A 103 -8.00 -16.91 -4.37
C LYS A 103 -6.90 -17.96 -4.40
N ASP A 104 -5.90 -17.87 -3.51
CA ASP A 104 -4.86 -18.89 -3.34
C ASP A 104 -5.45 -20.22 -2.82
N ASN A 105 -6.45 -20.18 -1.94
CA ASN A 105 -7.11 -21.39 -1.43
C ASN A 105 -8.06 -22.06 -2.44
N SER A 106 -8.60 -21.31 -3.41
CA SER A 106 -9.50 -21.83 -4.46
C SER A 106 -8.78 -22.39 -5.69
N GLY A 107 -7.47 -22.14 -5.79
CA GLY A 107 -6.61 -22.62 -6.88
C GLY A 107 -5.77 -23.85 -6.53
N GLN A 108 -5.88 -24.36 -5.29
CA GLN A 108 -5.30 -25.63 -4.84
C GLN A 108 -6.33 -26.75 -4.86
#